data_AF-Q8Y3V8-F1
#
_entry.id   AF-Q8Y3V8-F1
#
_cell.length_a   1.000
_cell.length_b   1.000
_cell.length_c   1.000
_cell.angle_alpha   90.00
_cell.angle_beta   90.00
_cell.angle_gamma   90.00
#
_symmetry.space_group_name_H-M   'P 1'
#
loop_
_entity.id
_entity.type
_entity.pdbx_description
1 polymer ?
#
loop_
_entity_poly.entity_id
_entity_poly.type
_entity_poly.pdbx_seq_one_letter_code
_entity_poly.pdbx_strand_id
1 'polypeptide(L)'
;MEIKQIKAKDTQDIRHRVLRPEQPEENAIYPNDDMEGTFHLGAFEKDVLLGVASFYPEKSTVIMNPAQYRIRGVATERRMRLKGLGTALLAEGEAEIWTRGADIIWCNARIVAVGFYEKHGYRKVGKSFVIPGIGEHYLMKKVNPNKKVDQDN
;
A
#
# COMPACT_ATOMS: atom_id res chain seq x y z
N MET A 1 1.20 19.98 3.52
CA MET A 1 1.24 18.61 2.95
C MET A 1 -0.16 18.30 2.45
N GLU A 2 -0.27 17.82 1.22
CA GLU A 2 -1.55 17.55 0.56
C GLU A 2 -1.52 16.16 -0.06
N ILE A 3 -2.61 15.38 0.06
CA ILE A 3 -2.74 14.08 -0.59
C ILE A 3 -3.71 14.22 -1.75
N LYS A 4 -3.31 13.77 -2.94
CA LYS A 4 -4.13 13.83 -4.16
C LYS A 4 -4.15 12.48 -4.84
N GLN A 5 -5.23 12.19 -5.54
CA GLN A 5 -5.22 11.11 -6.53
C GLN A 5 -4.31 11.50 -7.70
N ILE A 6 -3.50 10.55 -8.14
CA ILE A 6 -2.54 10.70 -9.24
C ILE A 6 -2.69 9.57 -10.25
N LYS A 7 -2.07 9.70 -11.42
CA LYS A 7 -2.06 8.62 -12.42
C LYS A 7 -1.00 7.59 -12.04
N ALA A 8 -1.16 6.36 -12.55
CA ALA A 8 -0.16 5.30 -12.40
C ALA A 8 1.25 5.77 -12.80
N LYS A 9 1.35 6.48 -13.93
CA LYS A 9 2.60 7.00 -14.47
C LYS A 9 3.35 7.90 -13.50
N ASP A 10 2.64 8.70 -12.72
CA ASP A 10 3.22 9.63 -11.75
C ASP A 10 3.92 8.89 -10.59
N THR A 11 3.59 7.60 -10.39
CA THR A 11 4.20 6.78 -9.34
C THR A 11 5.55 6.17 -9.72
N GLN A 12 5.83 6.02 -11.00
CA GLN A 12 6.87 5.12 -11.52
C GLN A 12 8.27 5.58 -11.10
N ASP A 13 8.55 6.87 -11.21
CA ASP A 13 9.82 7.48 -10.83
C ASP A 13 10.16 7.26 -9.35
N ILE A 14 9.25 7.62 -8.43
CA ILE A 14 9.46 7.41 -6.99
C ILE A 14 9.54 5.92 -6.63
N ARG A 15 8.70 5.07 -7.25
CA ARG A 15 8.77 3.61 -7.05
C ARG A 15 10.14 3.06 -7.46
N HIS A 16 10.67 3.49 -8.59
CA HIS A 16 12.00 3.08 -9.05
C HIS A 16 13.07 3.52 -8.05
N ARG A 17 13.22 4.84 -7.84
CA ARG A 17 14.26 5.41 -6.96
C ARG A 17 14.24 4.86 -5.54
N VAL A 18 13.06 4.59 -4.98
CA VAL A 18 12.91 4.21 -3.58
C VAL A 18 12.86 2.69 -3.38
N LEU A 19 12.13 1.97 -4.24
CA LEU A 19 11.83 0.55 -4.04
C LEU A 19 12.71 -0.36 -4.90
N ARG A 20 13.18 0.12 -6.05
CA ARG A 20 13.90 -0.69 -7.05
C ARG A 20 15.09 0.05 -7.69
N PRO A 21 15.96 0.74 -6.91
CA PRO A 21 17.00 1.61 -7.49
C PRO A 21 18.02 0.86 -8.35
N GLU A 22 18.24 -0.43 -8.07
CA GLU A 22 19.21 -1.28 -8.78
C GLU A 22 18.55 -2.16 -9.88
N GLN A 23 17.30 -1.89 -10.24
CA GLN A 23 16.57 -2.65 -11.26
C GLN A 23 16.21 -1.74 -12.45
N PRO A 24 15.86 -2.31 -13.61
CA PRO A 24 15.32 -1.54 -14.73
C PRO A 24 14.05 -0.76 -14.34
N GLU A 25 13.84 0.40 -14.95
CA GLU A 25 12.68 1.28 -14.68
C GLU A 25 11.35 0.59 -14.94
N GLU A 26 11.31 -0.33 -15.91
CA GLU A 26 10.14 -1.12 -16.27
C GLU A 26 9.63 -1.93 -15.08
N ASN A 27 10.50 -2.32 -14.14
CA ASN A 27 10.08 -3.04 -12.94
C ASN A 27 9.27 -2.15 -11.97
N ALA A 28 9.27 -0.83 -12.14
CA ALA A 28 8.42 0.11 -11.39
C ALA A 28 7.01 0.28 -11.98
N ILE A 29 6.78 -0.25 -13.19
CA ILE A 29 5.47 -0.34 -13.85
C ILE A 29 4.80 -1.63 -13.36
N TYR A 30 3.68 -1.53 -12.65
CA TYR A 30 3.04 -2.70 -12.06
C TYR A 30 1.86 -3.16 -12.92
N PRO A 31 1.69 -4.46 -13.18
CA PRO A 31 0.58 -4.97 -14.02
C PRO A 31 -0.81 -4.56 -13.55
N ASN A 32 -0.99 -4.33 -12.24
CA ASN A 32 -2.27 -3.96 -11.64
C ASN A 32 -2.58 -2.46 -11.72
N ASP A 33 -1.65 -1.64 -12.23
CA ASP A 33 -1.80 -0.17 -12.25
C ASP A 33 -3.04 0.27 -13.06
N ASP A 34 -3.38 -0.46 -14.13
CA ASP A 34 -4.51 -0.14 -15.01
C ASP A 34 -5.76 -1.01 -14.75
N MET A 35 -5.77 -1.80 -13.67
CA MET A 35 -6.95 -2.60 -13.32
C MET A 35 -8.13 -1.73 -12.91
N GLU A 36 -9.34 -2.14 -13.27
CA GLU A 36 -10.55 -1.48 -12.82
C GLU A 36 -10.61 -1.43 -11.28
N GLY A 37 -10.99 -0.27 -10.74
CA GLY A 37 -11.05 -0.03 -9.30
C GLY A 37 -9.69 0.22 -8.63
N THR A 38 -8.58 0.18 -9.37
CA THR A 38 -7.27 0.64 -8.91
C THR A 38 -7.25 2.15 -8.75
N PHE A 39 -6.55 2.64 -7.73
CA PHE A 39 -6.23 4.06 -7.60
C PHE A 39 -4.85 4.27 -6.99
N HIS A 40 -4.30 5.46 -7.23
CA HIS A 40 -2.98 5.87 -6.74
C HIS A 40 -3.09 7.20 -6.03
N LEU A 41 -2.36 7.32 -4.93
CA LEU A 41 -2.27 8.56 -4.18
C LEU A 41 -0.84 9.09 -4.21
N GLY A 42 -0.72 10.41 -4.35
CA GLY A 42 0.51 11.17 -4.26
C GLY A 42 0.48 12.11 -3.06
N ALA A 43 1.59 12.21 -2.36
CA ALA A 43 1.78 13.16 -1.26
C ALA A 43 2.65 14.32 -1.73
N PHE A 44 2.10 15.53 -1.61
CA PHE A 44 2.69 16.75 -2.15
C PHE A 44 3.09 17.74 -1.05
N GLU A 45 4.20 18.44 -1.28
CA GLU A 45 4.59 19.64 -0.54
C GLU A 45 5.02 20.71 -1.53
N LYS A 46 4.34 21.86 -1.53
CA LYS A 46 4.58 22.96 -2.50
C LYS A 46 4.64 22.46 -3.95
N ASP A 47 3.63 21.66 -4.34
CA ASP A 47 3.47 21.02 -5.65
C ASP A 47 4.55 19.99 -6.05
N VAL A 48 5.48 19.67 -5.15
CA VAL A 48 6.46 18.60 -5.35
C VAL A 48 5.89 17.28 -4.86
N LEU A 49 5.84 16.27 -5.73
CA LEU A 49 5.47 14.90 -5.38
C LEU A 49 6.61 14.23 -4.58
N LEU A 50 6.34 13.83 -3.35
CA LEU A 50 7.34 13.32 -2.40
C LEU A 50 7.06 11.91 -1.89
N GLY A 51 5.88 11.37 -2.20
CA GLY A 51 5.53 10.01 -1.85
C GLY A 51 4.34 9.52 -2.62
N VAL A 52 4.26 8.20 -2.77
CA VAL A 52 3.24 7.53 -3.57
C VAL A 52 2.77 6.28 -2.86
N ALA A 53 1.51 5.91 -3.07
CA ALA A 53 0.92 4.65 -2.67
C ALA A 53 -0.10 4.19 -3.71
N SER A 54 -0.34 2.89 -3.81
CA SER A 54 -1.24 2.32 -4.81
C SER A 54 -2.07 1.21 -4.22
N PHE A 55 -3.32 1.14 -4.66
CA PHE A 55 -4.36 0.36 -4.02
C PHE A 55 -5.15 -0.40 -5.08
N TYR A 56 -5.18 -1.72 -4.97
CA TYR A 56 -5.77 -2.61 -5.96
C TYR A 56 -6.92 -3.41 -5.35
N PRO A 57 -8.07 -3.58 -6.04
CA PRO A 57 -9.09 -4.56 -5.65
C PRO A 57 -8.59 -5.98 -5.96
N GLU A 58 -7.65 -6.46 -5.15
CA GLU A 58 -6.97 -7.75 -5.33
C GLU A 58 -7.22 -8.65 -4.12
N LYS A 59 -7.67 -9.89 -4.37
CA LYS A 59 -7.86 -10.90 -3.32
C LYS A 59 -6.52 -11.55 -2.97
N SER A 60 -6.23 -11.67 -1.68
CA SER A 60 -5.16 -12.55 -1.20
C SER A 60 -5.54 -14.02 -1.40
N THR A 61 -4.57 -14.85 -1.79
CA THR A 61 -4.75 -16.32 -1.84
C THR A 61 -4.82 -16.97 -0.45
N VAL A 62 -4.49 -16.22 0.61
CA VAL A 62 -4.40 -16.72 1.99
C VAL A 62 -5.58 -16.23 2.85
N ILE A 63 -6.11 -15.04 2.57
CA ILE A 63 -7.17 -14.43 3.38
C ILE A 63 -8.52 -14.77 2.77
N MET A 64 -9.36 -15.52 3.49
CA MET A 64 -10.71 -15.86 3.06
C MET A 64 -11.69 -14.73 3.39
N ASN A 65 -11.77 -13.72 2.52
CA ASN A 65 -12.81 -12.69 2.52
C ASN A 65 -13.04 -12.20 1.08
N PRO A 66 -14.27 -11.96 0.62
CA PRO A 66 -14.51 -11.59 -0.77
C PRO A 66 -14.14 -10.13 -1.11
N ALA A 67 -14.20 -9.21 -0.16
CA ALA A 67 -14.05 -7.77 -0.36
C ALA A 67 -12.70 -7.29 0.19
N GLN A 68 -11.68 -7.31 -0.67
CA GLN A 68 -10.30 -7.00 -0.27
C GLN A 68 -9.68 -5.93 -1.16
N TYR A 69 -8.79 -5.15 -0.56
CA TYR A 69 -7.85 -4.31 -1.28
C TYR A 69 -6.42 -4.62 -0.87
N ARG A 70 -5.51 -4.53 -1.84
CA ARG A 70 -4.07 -4.67 -1.62
C ARG A 70 -3.39 -3.31 -1.70
N ILE A 71 -2.54 -3.01 -0.73
CA ILE A 71 -1.60 -1.89 -0.79
C ILE A 71 -0.29 -2.34 -1.42
N ARG A 72 0.17 -1.55 -2.40
CA ARG A 72 1.44 -1.75 -3.10
C ARG A 72 2.13 -0.41 -3.34
N GLY A 73 3.45 -0.46 -3.53
CA GLY A 73 4.21 0.69 -3.99
C GLY A 73 4.27 1.87 -3.01
N VAL A 74 4.07 1.65 -1.70
CA VAL A 74 4.19 2.72 -0.70
C VAL A 74 5.65 3.15 -0.61
N ALA A 75 5.93 4.34 -1.09
CA ALA A 75 7.28 4.89 -1.18
C ALA A 75 7.25 6.38 -0.86
N THR A 76 8.21 6.83 -0.04
CA THR A 76 8.43 8.25 0.23
C THR A 76 9.89 8.56 -0.01
N GLU A 77 10.16 9.75 -0.56
CA GLU A 77 11.51 10.26 -0.77
C GLU A 77 12.34 10.15 0.50
N ARG A 78 13.59 9.68 0.37
CA ARG A 78 14.43 9.30 1.53
C ARG A 78 14.60 10.46 2.52
N ARG A 79 14.79 11.68 2.01
CA ARG A 79 14.95 12.92 2.78
C ARG A 79 13.68 13.36 3.51
N MET A 80 12.53 12.77 3.17
CA MET A 80 11.22 13.10 3.70
C MET A 80 10.60 11.98 4.54
N ARG A 81 11.34 10.89 4.77
CA ARG A 81 10.92 9.83 5.71
C ARG A 81 10.74 10.41 7.11
N LEU A 82 9.86 9.79 7.89
CA LEU A 82 9.50 10.19 9.27
C LEU A 82 8.81 11.55 9.40
N LYS A 83 8.42 12.19 8.28
CA LYS A 83 7.61 13.42 8.27
C LYS A 83 6.10 13.19 8.11
N GLY A 84 5.63 11.97 8.33
CA GLY A 84 4.20 11.62 8.26
C GLY A 84 3.64 11.37 6.86
N LEU A 85 4.41 11.53 5.77
CA LEU A 85 3.94 11.31 4.39
C LEU A 85 3.34 9.91 4.17
N GLY A 86 4.05 8.87 4.60
CA GLY A 86 3.56 7.49 4.48
C GLY A 86 2.29 7.23 5.30
N THR A 87 2.20 7.82 6.50
CA THR A 87 1.01 7.76 7.34
C THR A 87 -0.18 8.44 6.67
N ALA A 88 0.01 9.62 6.08
CA ALA A 88 -1.05 10.34 5.39
C ALA A 88 -1.53 9.60 4.14
N LEU A 89 -0.62 9.07 3.32
CA LEU A 89 -0.95 8.23 2.16
C LEU A 89 -1.74 6.99 2.58
N LEU A 90 -1.32 6.33 3.65
CA LEU A 90 -1.98 5.14 4.16
C LEU A 90 -3.38 5.47 4.68
N ALA A 91 -3.51 6.52 5.50
CA ALA A 91 -4.79 6.92 6.08
C ALA A 91 -5.82 7.32 5.02
N GLU A 92 -5.42 8.11 4.03
CA GLU A 92 -6.31 8.54 2.95
C GLU A 92 -6.73 7.36 2.06
N GLY A 93 -5.78 6.47 1.74
CA GLY A 93 -6.09 5.27 0.96
C GLY A 93 -6.98 4.28 1.71
N GLU A 94 -6.77 4.11 3.01
CA GLU A 94 -7.65 3.32 3.87
C GLU A 94 -9.06 3.88 3.89
N ALA A 95 -9.22 5.19 4.09
CA ALA A 95 -10.53 5.85 4.09
C ALA A 95 -11.29 5.58 2.79
N GLU A 96 -10.64 5.77 1.64
CA GLU A 96 -11.22 5.51 0.32
C GLU A 96 -11.54 4.02 0.08
N ILE A 97 -10.72 3.12 0.60
CA ILE A 97 -11.02 1.68 0.49
C ILE A 97 -12.25 1.29 1.32
N TRP A 98 -12.39 1.88 2.51
CA TRP A 98 -13.53 1.62 3.38
C TRP A 98 -14.83 2.18 2.80
N THR A 99 -14.81 3.36 2.18
CA THR A 99 -15.99 3.91 1.47
C THR A 99 -16.39 3.03 0.28
N ARG A 100 -15.43 2.37 -0.37
CA ARG A 100 -15.67 1.36 -1.42
C ARG A 100 -16.17 0.00 -0.90
N GLY A 101 -16.38 -0.14 0.41
CA GLY A 101 -17.00 -1.32 1.01
C GLY A 101 -16.08 -2.54 1.17
N ALA A 102 -14.75 -2.35 1.15
CA ALA A 102 -13.85 -3.45 1.46
C ALA A 102 -13.93 -3.84 2.94
N ASP A 103 -13.75 -5.13 3.23
CA ASP A 103 -13.71 -5.65 4.60
C ASP A 103 -12.27 -5.75 5.11
N ILE A 104 -11.31 -5.94 4.19
CA ILE A 104 -9.91 -6.18 4.52
C ILE A 104 -9.01 -5.38 3.60
N ILE A 105 -7.97 -4.79 4.19
CA ILE A 105 -6.81 -4.30 3.46
C ILE A 105 -5.63 -5.20 3.79
N TRP A 106 -4.83 -5.55 2.79
CA TRP A 106 -3.63 -6.35 2.98
C TRP A 106 -2.44 -5.82 2.18
N CYS A 107 -1.23 -6.23 2.59
CA CYS A 107 -0.01 -5.92 1.87
C CYS A 107 1.04 -7.02 2.10
N ASN A 108 2.01 -7.08 1.18
CA ASN A 108 3.26 -7.79 1.44
C ASN A 108 4.25 -6.74 1.93
N ALA A 109 4.42 -6.64 3.25
CA ALA A 109 5.28 -5.67 3.89
C ALA A 109 6.72 -6.17 3.91
N ARG A 110 7.68 -5.38 3.42
CA ARG A 110 9.12 -5.62 3.69
C ARG A 110 9.34 -5.65 5.21
N ILE A 111 10.31 -6.43 5.69
CA ILE A 111 10.66 -6.49 7.13
C ILE A 111 10.80 -5.08 7.73
N VAL A 112 11.53 -4.20 7.06
CA VAL A 112 11.78 -2.82 7.53
C VAL A 112 10.51 -1.96 7.65
N ALA A 113 9.42 -2.34 6.97
CA ALA A 113 8.14 -1.64 7.00
C ALA A 113 7.11 -2.31 7.93
N VAL A 114 7.39 -3.48 8.50
CA VAL A 114 6.47 -4.20 9.39
C VAL A 114 6.02 -3.32 10.56
N GLY A 115 6.97 -2.70 11.28
CA GLY A 115 6.66 -1.83 12.41
C GLY A 115 5.85 -0.59 12.02
N PHE A 116 5.98 -0.11 10.77
CA PHE A 116 5.11 0.94 10.25
C PHE A 116 3.67 0.45 10.13
N TYR A 117 3.43 -0.70 9.49
CA TYR A 117 2.08 -1.24 9.36
C TYR A 117 1.47 -1.66 10.71
N GLU A 118 2.24 -2.25 11.63
CA GLU A 118 1.77 -2.61 12.98
C GLU A 118 1.24 -1.38 13.74
N LYS A 119 1.95 -0.24 13.68
CA LYS A 119 1.50 1.03 14.27
C LYS A 119 0.19 1.56 13.69
N HIS A 120 -0.17 1.16 12.47
CA HIS A 120 -1.42 1.55 11.81
C HIS A 120 -2.51 0.46 11.89
N GLY A 121 -2.33 -0.54 12.76
CA GLY A 121 -3.34 -1.55 13.07
C GLY A 121 -3.31 -2.80 12.19
N TYR A 122 -2.27 -2.97 11.37
CA TYR A 122 -2.08 -4.21 10.61
C TYR A 122 -1.49 -5.31 11.49
N ARG A 123 -1.83 -6.56 11.18
CA ARG A 123 -1.29 -7.75 11.84
C ARG A 123 -0.68 -8.69 10.81
N LYS A 124 0.41 -9.36 11.17
CA LYS A 124 1.04 -10.41 10.36
C LYS A 124 0.09 -11.59 10.17
N VAL A 125 0.16 -12.22 9.01
CA VAL A 125 -0.54 -13.45 8.66
C VAL A 125 0.50 -14.49 8.27
N GLY A 126 0.63 -15.54 9.08
CA GLY A 126 1.62 -16.61 8.85
C GLY A 126 3.06 -16.20 9.09
N LYS A 127 3.98 -16.94 8.46
CA LYS A 127 5.45 -16.73 8.53
C LYS A 127 5.91 -15.75 7.44
N SER A 128 7.13 -15.25 7.58
CA SER A 128 7.77 -14.49 6.50
C SER A 128 8.04 -15.37 5.28
N PHE A 129 8.21 -14.70 4.13
CA PHE A 129 8.58 -15.32 2.87
C PHE A 129 9.45 -14.38 2.04
N VAL A 130 10.25 -14.93 1.14
CA VAL A 130 11.13 -14.15 0.26
C VAL A 130 10.46 -13.93 -1.08
N ILE A 131 10.43 -12.67 -1.52
CA ILE A 131 10.07 -12.32 -2.89
C ILE A 131 11.37 -12.18 -3.70
N PRO A 132 11.58 -12.96 -4.77
CA PRO A 132 12.79 -12.90 -5.58
C PRO A 132 13.13 -11.48 -6.04
N GLY A 133 14.39 -11.08 -5.87
CA GLY A 133 14.89 -9.75 -6.24
C GLY A 133 14.40 -8.58 -5.37
N ILE A 134 13.54 -8.82 -4.37
CA ILE A 134 13.03 -7.76 -3.47
C ILE A 134 13.40 -8.05 -2.00
N GLY A 135 13.48 -9.32 -1.61
CA GLY A 135 13.87 -9.74 -0.26
C GLY A 135 12.72 -10.24 0.59
N GLU A 136 12.92 -10.28 1.90
CA GLU A 136 11.99 -10.88 2.86
C GLU A 136 10.80 -9.97 3.22
N HIS A 137 9.61 -10.57 3.26
CA HIS A 137 8.34 -9.90 3.51
C HIS A 137 7.45 -10.68 4.48
N TYR A 138 6.50 -9.98 5.08
CA TYR A 138 5.35 -10.56 5.77
C TYR A 138 4.07 -10.20 5.02
N LEU A 139 3.14 -11.15 4.92
CA LEU A 139 1.75 -10.83 4.61
C LEU A 139 1.17 -10.14 5.85
N MET A 140 0.57 -8.97 5.66
CA MET A 140 -0.06 -8.21 6.73
C MET A 140 -1.47 -7.80 6.33
N LYS A 141 -2.40 -7.76 7.28
CA LYS A 141 -3.79 -7.37 7.05
C LYS A 141 -4.34 -6.44 8.12
N LYS A 142 -5.32 -5.61 7.75
CA LYS A 142 -6.15 -4.79 8.63
C LYS A 142 -7.62 -5.03 8.27
N VAL A 143 -8.44 -5.24 9.30
CA VAL A 143 -9.89 -5.42 9.16
C VAL A 143 -10.56 -4.05 9.20
N ASN A 144 -11.59 -3.84 8.38
CA ASN A 144 -12.37 -2.62 8.36
C ASN A 144 -12.99 -2.38 9.76
N PRO A 145 -12.64 -1.27 10.43
CA PRO A 145 -13.15 -0.97 11.77
C PRO A 145 -14.65 -0.63 11.79
N ASN A 146 -15.23 -0.25 10.65
CA ASN A 146 -16.63 0.16 10.53
C ASN A 146 -17.58 -1.01 10.25
N LYS A 147 -17.06 -2.19 9.93
CA LYS A 147 -17.86 -3.41 9.84
C LYS A 147 -18.15 -3.90 11.25
N LYS A 148 -19.43 -3.91 11.64
CA LYS A 148 -19.87 -4.74 12.77
C LYS A 148 -19.44 -6.16 12.42
N VAL A 149 -18.64 -6.76 13.29
CA VAL A 149 -18.45 -8.21 13.26
C VAL A 149 -19.85 -8.75 13.50
N ASP A 150 -20.48 -9.31 12.47
CA ASP A 150 -21.59 -10.22 12.70
C ASP A 150 -20.99 -11.28 13.62
N GLN A 151 -21.39 -11.23 14.89
CA GLN A 151 -21.08 -12.30 15.82
C GLN A 151 -21.77 -13.51 15.21
N ASP A 152 -20.96 -14.40 14.62
CA ASP A 152 -21.42 -15.70 14.14
C ASP A 152 -22.22 -16.35 15.27
N ASN A 153 -23.49 -16.58 14.99
CA ASN A 153 -24.46 -17.32 15.79
C ASN A 153 -24.10 -18.82 15.79
#